data_AF-A0A179BY46-F1
#
_entry.id   AF-A0A179BY46-F1
#
_cell.length_a   1.000
_cell.length_b   1.000
_cell.length_c   1.000
_cell.angle_alpha   90.00
_cell.angle_beta   90.00
_cell.angle_gamma   90.00
#
_symmetry.space_group_name_H-M   'P 1'
#
loop_
_entity.id
_entity.type
_entity.pdbx_description
1 polymer ?
#
loop_
_entity_poly.entity_id
_entity_poly.type
_entity_poly.pdbx_seq_one_letter_code
_entity_poly.pdbx_strand_id
1 'polypeptide(L)'
;MTQFEEFALHEFQSIEDAPFRPEQYSRLKFGCDEAAREMGHQIADAFFEQHASTILNSRCLMIPSPFNFVPNAANVMTMHLLDRLNNYIVDAKGSHVEYATVPRKISYMDDYGRLSGEDRKSLIAGDRFYFNSQHFEGRCLLFIDDVKITGTHQNKLIDLMREQQLENRTFFLYFARYTGDRPNIESELNFAAVKSIKDLNRIVVEPNHHMTARTIKYILSADPDEVYNDFLRFRSYRSLETLYFNCLNEGYYKIQKYQRHSQSCQFGEIAKTCFVQGCQELDVLPLFNRVR
;
A
#
# COMPACT_ATOMS: atom_id res chain seq x y z
N MET A 1 14.70 -28.71 -0.37
CA MET A 1 14.09 -27.51 -0.99
C MET A 1 14.15 -26.39 0.03
N THR A 2 14.50 -25.17 -0.39
CA THR A 2 14.44 -23.99 0.47
C THR A 2 12.97 -23.64 0.74
N GLN A 3 12.61 -23.41 2.01
CA GLN A 3 11.24 -23.03 2.37
C GLN A 3 10.87 -21.65 1.79
N PHE A 4 11.82 -20.72 1.82
CA PHE A 4 11.64 -19.33 1.37
C PHE A 4 12.49 -19.08 0.11
N GLU A 5 11.87 -18.50 -0.90
CA GLU A 5 12.49 -18.09 -2.16
C GLU A 5 12.16 -16.62 -2.42
N GLU A 6 13.10 -15.90 -3.03
CA GLU A 6 12.90 -14.50 -3.42
C GLU A 6 12.86 -14.39 -4.94
N PHE A 7 11.91 -13.60 -5.44
CA PHE A 7 11.84 -13.19 -6.83
C PHE A 7 11.77 -11.67 -6.87
N ALA A 8 12.75 -11.02 -7.49
CA ALA A 8 12.69 -9.60 -7.78
C ALA A 8 12.78 -9.44 -9.29
N LEU A 9 11.79 -8.78 -9.90
CA LEU A 9 11.79 -8.55 -11.35
C LEU A 9 12.99 -7.68 -11.77
N HIS A 10 13.33 -6.70 -10.93
CA HIS A 10 14.44 -5.79 -11.15
C HIS A 10 15.40 -5.75 -9.97
N GLU A 11 16.67 -5.50 -10.26
CA GLU A 11 17.68 -5.12 -9.28
C GLU A 11 18.30 -3.79 -9.68
N PHE A 12 18.64 -2.96 -8.69
CA PHE A 12 19.24 -1.66 -8.91
C PHE A 12 20.10 -1.24 -7.70
N GLN A 13 21.13 -0.43 -7.95
CA GLN A 13 22.06 0.08 -6.93
C GLN A 13 21.95 1.60 -6.75
N SER A 14 21.35 2.29 -7.70
CA SER A 14 21.08 3.72 -7.70
C SER A 14 19.82 4.04 -8.51
N ILE A 15 19.31 5.28 -8.41
CA ILE A 15 18.14 5.67 -9.22
C ILE A 15 18.52 5.80 -10.69
N GLU A 16 19.77 6.18 -10.95
CA GLU A 16 20.32 6.41 -12.28
C GLU A 16 20.51 5.11 -13.06
N ASP A 17 20.71 3.98 -12.38
CA ASP A 17 20.84 2.65 -12.99
C ASP A 17 19.57 1.79 -12.95
N ALA A 18 18.47 2.33 -12.41
CA ALA A 18 17.23 1.58 -12.28
C ALA A 18 16.73 1.12 -13.67
N PRO A 19 16.48 -0.19 -13.88
CA PRO A 19 16.00 -0.73 -15.16
C PRO A 19 14.49 -0.46 -15.38
N PHE A 20 13.91 0.41 -14.56
CA PHE A 20 12.52 0.84 -14.58
C PHE A 20 12.46 2.34 -14.34
N ARG A 21 11.34 2.98 -14.66
CA ARG A 21 11.16 4.43 -14.49
C ARG A 21 10.83 4.78 -13.04
N PRO A 22 11.70 5.49 -12.30
CA PRO A 22 11.43 5.88 -10.90
C PRO A 22 10.13 6.68 -10.74
N GLU A 23 9.79 7.53 -11.72
CA GLU A 23 8.56 8.32 -11.71
C GLU A 23 7.32 7.43 -11.79
N GLN A 24 7.38 6.33 -12.53
CA GLN A 24 6.28 5.38 -12.63
C GLN A 24 6.08 4.63 -11.31
N TYR A 25 7.17 4.24 -10.64
CA TYR A 25 7.10 3.68 -9.29
C TYR A 25 6.53 4.69 -8.30
N SER A 26 6.99 5.94 -8.33
CA SER A 26 6.43 7.01 -7.49
C SER A 26 4.93 7.15 -7.71
N ARG A 27 4.47 7.17 -8.97
CA ARG A 27 3.03 7.22 -9.32
C ARG A 27 2.23 6.06 -8.76
N LEU A 28 2.74 4.82 -8.85
CA LEU A 28 2.15 3.65 -8.18
C LEU A 28 1.99 3.92 -6.68
N LYS A 29 3.01 4.46 -6.03
CA LYS A 29 2.94 4.73 -4.58
C LYS A 29 1.88 5.76 -4.20
N PHE A 30 1.56 6.67 -5.11
CA PHE A 30 0.49 7.66 -4.97
C PHE A 30 -0.86 7.19 -5.54
N GLY A 31 -0.99 5.92 -5.92
CA GLY A 31 -2.27 5.30 -6.27
C GLY A 31 -2.65 5.35 -7.74
N CYS A 32 -1.70 5.61 -8.64
CA CYS A 32 -1.92 5.47 -10.08
C CYS A 32 -2.21 3.99 -10.41
N ASP A 33 -3.43 3.71 -10.85
CA ASP A 33 -3.88 2.35 -11.21
C ASP A 33 -3.12 1.80 -12.43
N GLU A 34 -2.88 2.65 -13.43
CA GLU A 34 -2.14 2.23 -14.63
C GLU A 34 -0.71 1.80 -14.31
N ALA A 35 -0.02 2.53 -13.42
CA ALA A 35 1.31 2.12 -12.94
C ALA A 35 1.24 0.79 -12.17
N ALA A 36 0.21 0.58 -11.35
CA ALA A 36 -0.01 -0.68 -10.65
C ALA A 36 -0.27 -1.85 -11.60
N ARG A 37 -1.07 -1.60 -12.65
CA ARG A 37 -1.39 -2.58 -13.68
C ARG A 37 -0.16 -3.00 -14.47
N GLU A 38 0.61 -2.04 -14.97
CA GLU A 38 1.82 -2.32 -15.72
C GLU A 38 2.84 -3.11 -14.89
N MET A 39 3.11 -2.69 -13.66
CA MET A 39 4.08 -3.38 -12.78
C MET A 39 3.58 -4.76 -12.35
N GLY A 40 2.31 -4.88 -11.98
CA GLY A 40 1.69 -6.16 -11.61
C GLY A 40 1.73 -7.17 -12.75
N HIS A 41 1.45 -6.73 -13.98
CA HIS A 41 1.54 -7.60 -15.16
C HIS A 41 2.97 -8.06 -15.44
N GLN A 42 3.95 -7.15 -15.35
CA GLN A 42 5.36 -7.52 -15.58
C GLN A 42 5.85 -8.57 -14.57
N ILE A 43 5.49 -8.43 -13.29
CA ILE A 43 5.82 -9.44 -12.28
C ILE A 43 5.11 -10.76 -12.61
N ALA A 44 3.82 -10.74 -12.92
CA ALA A 44 3.05 -11.95 -13.22
C ALA A 44 3.63 -12.72 -14.41
N ASP A 45 3.95 -12.01 -15.51
CA ASP A 45 4.49 -12.60 -16.73
C ASP A 45 5.86 -13.25 -16.48
N ALA A 46 6.79 -12.51 -15.88
CA ALA A 46 8.14 -13.01 -15.62
C ALA A 46 8.17 -14.12 -14.54
N PHE A 47 7.35 -13.99 -13.50
CA PHE A 47 7.25 -15.01 -12.45
C PHE A 47 6.65 -16.31 -12.99
N PHE A 48 5.60 -16.23 -13.82
CA PHE A 48 5.01 -17.41 -14.44
C PHE A 48 6.00 -18.10 -15.39
N GLU A 49 6.72 -17.35 -16.23
CA GLU A 49 7.73 -17.91 -17.13
C GLU A 49 8.79 -18.74 -16.37
N GLN A 50 9.27 -18.25 -15.23
CA GLN A 50 10.32 -18.89 -14.46
C GLN A 50 9.81 -20.02 -13.53
N HIS A 51 8.57 -19.91 -13.06
CA HIS A 51 8.04 -20.78 -12.00
C HIS A 51 6.76 -21.55 -12.37
N ALA A 52 6.36 -21.57 -13.66
CA ALA A 52 5.14 -22.22 -14.14
C ALA A 52 4.94 -23.62 -13.57
N SER A 53 5.97 -24.48 -13.63
CA SER A 53 5.87 -25.85 -13.09
C SER A 53 5.51 -25.87 -11.59
N THR A 54 6.11 -24.99 -10.79
CA THR A 54 5.79 -24.91 -9.35
C THR A 54 4.36 -24.42 -9.13
N ILE A 55 3.97 -23.36 -9.83
CA ILE A 55 2.65 -22.72 -9.68
C ILE A 55 1.53 -23.66 -10.15
N LEU A 56 1.72 -24.34 -11.28
CA LEU A 56 0.75 -25.26 -11.85
C LEU A 56 0.58 -26.52 -10.99
N ASN A 57 1.63 -27.00 -10.33
CA ASN A 57 1.57 -28.17 -9.45
C ASN A 57 1.17 -27.85 -7.99
N SER A 58 0.94 -26.58 -7.64
CA SER A 58 0.61 -26.17 -6.27
C SER A 58 -0.78 -25.54 -6.17
N ARG A 59 -1.37 -25.56 -4.97
CA ARG A 59 -2.44 -24.62 -4.61
C ARG A 59 -1.79 -23.36 -4.06
N CYS A 60 -1.95 -22.24 -4.76
CA CYS A 60 -1.28 -20.99 -4.41
C CYS A 60 -2.21 -20.03 -3.67
N LEU A 61 -1.63 -19.28 -2.73
CA LEU A 61 -2.29 -18.18 -2.02
C LEU A 61 -1.46 -16.91 -2.17
N MET A 62 -2.03 -15.89 -2.80
CA MET A 62 -1.39 -14.59 -2.99
C MET A 62 -1.75 -13.63 -1.87
N ILE A 63 -0.73 -13.02 -1.28
CA ILE A 63 -0.84 -12.23 -0.06
C ILE A 63 -0.06 -10.92 -0.28
N PRO A 64 -0.73 -9.77 -0.36
CA PRO A 64 -0.01 -8.51 -0.48
C PRO A 64 0.61 -8.10 0.85
N SER A 65 1.51 -7.12 0.79
CA SER A 65 2.14 -6.47 1.94
C SER A 65 1.09 -6.05 2.98
N PRO A 66 1.19 -6.51 4.25
CA PRO A 66 0.18 -6.27 5.26
C PRO A 66 -0.16 -4.79 5.47
N PHE A 67 -1.44 -4.49 5.55
CA PHE A 67 -1.98 -3.15 5.79
C PHE A 67 -3.07 -3.19 6.86
N ASN A 68 -3.47 -2.01 7.33
CA ASN A 68 -4.51 -1.87 8.35
C ASN A 68 -5.88 -1.69 7.70
N PHE A 69 -6.19 -0.49 7.19
CA PHE A 69 -7.47 -0.22 6.52
C PHE A 69 -7.28 0.33 5.10
N VAL A 70 -6.42 1.33 4.95
CA VAL A 70 -6.15 1.98 3.67
C VAL A 70 -5.10 1.16 2.92
N PRO A 71 -5.34 0.82 1.64
CA PRO A 71 -4.38 0.03 0.88
C PRO A 71 -3.04 0.76 0.73
N ASN A 72 -1.95 -0.01 0.78
CA ASN A 72 -0.66 0.42 0.29
C ASN A 72 -0.57 0.15 -1.23
N ALA A 73 0.53 0.58 -1.83
CA ALA A 73 0.74 0.41 -3.26
C ALA A 73 0.93 -1.05 -3.70
N ALA A 74 1.61 -1.85 -2.87
CA ALA A 74 1.73 -3.29 -3.10
C ALA A 74 0.35 -3.94 -3.22
N ASN A 75 -0.63 -3.59 -2.38
CA ASN A 75 -2.00 -4.12 -2.48
C ASN A 75 -2.64 -3.85 -3.85
N VAL A 76 -2.53 -2.60 -4.34
CA VAL A 76 -3.12 -2.20 -5.62
C VAL A 76 -2.45 -2.97 -6.77
N MET A 77 -1.12 -3.07 -6.74
CA MET A 77 -0.34 -3.84 -7.72
C MET A 77 -0.66 -5.34 -7.68
N THR A 78 -0.84 -5.91 -6.49
CA THR A 78 -1.14 -7.34 -6.30
C THR A 78 -2.44 -7.75 -6.99
N MET A 79 -3.47 -6.89 -7.02
CA MET A 79 -4.72 -7.24 -7.68
C MET A 79 -4.52 -7.43 -9.20
N HIS A 80 -3.77 -6.53 -9.84
CA HIS A 80 -3.45 -6.66 -11.27
C HIS A 80 -2.53 -7.85 -11.56
N LEU A 81 -1.56 -8.12 -10.68
CA LEU A 81 -0.70 -9.30 -10.74
C LEU A 81 -1.55 -10.58 -10.66
N LEU A 82 -2.46 -10.65 -9.68
CA LEU A 82 -3.35 -11.79 -9.47
C LEU A 82 -4.22 -12.07 -10.71
N ASP A 83 -4.86 -11.05 -11.25
CA ASP A 83 -5.72 -11.17 -12.43
C ASP A 83 -4.91 -11.66 -13.64
N ARG A 84 -3.73 -11.08 -13.87
CA ARG A 84 -2.83 -11.49 -14.96
C ARG A 84 -2.35 -12.93 -14.80
N LEU A 85 -1.92 -13.30 -13.59
CA LEU A 85 -1.42 -14.63 -13.30
C LEU A 85 -2.53 -15.69 -13.40
N ASN A 86 -3.74 -15.37 -12.92
CA ASN A 86 -4.89 -16.27 -12.99
C ASN A 86 -5.34 -16.53 -14.42
N ASN A 87 -5.20 -15.58 -15.35
CA ASN A 87 -5.44 -15.83 -16.78
C ASN A 87 -4.58 -17.01 -17.27
N TYR A 88 -3.27 -17.03 -16.98
CA TYR A 88 -2.40 -18.13 -17.40
C TYR A 88 -2.74 -19.46 -16.72
N ILE A 89 -3.04 -19.43 -15.42
CA ILE A 89 -3.23 -20.65 -14.62
C ILE A 89 -4.58 -21.30 -14.94
N VAL A 90 -5.64 -20.52 -15.09
CA VAL A 90 -6.97 -21.03 -15.42
C VAL A 90 -6.94 -21.69 -16.80
N ASP A 91 -6.29 -21.06 -17.78
CA ASP A 91 -6.12 -21.63 -19.12
C ASP A 91 -5.32 -22.95 -19.09
N ALA A 92 -4.29 -23.04 -18.24
CA ALA A 92 -3.42 -24.21 -18.17
C ALA A 92 -3.96 -25.38 -17.34
N LYS A 93 -4.69 -25.13 -16.23
CA LYS A 93 -5.11 -26.18 -15.27
C LYS A 93 -6.53 -26.04 -14.70
N GLY A 94 -7.33 -25.08 -15.17
CA GLY A 94 -8.72 -24.90 -14.75
C GLY A 94 -8.92 -24.50 -13.28
N SER A 95 -7.88 -24.06 -12.59
CA SER A 95 -7.94 -23.52 -11.22
C SER A 95 -7.19 -22.19 -11.14
N HIS A 96 -7.31 -21.48 -10.01
CA HIS A 96 -6.75 -20.14 -9.84
C HIS A 96 -5.94 -20.04 -8.54
N VAL A 97 -5.11 -19.01 -8.45
CA VAL A 97 -4.46 -18.57 -7.21
C VAL A 97 -5.52 -17.86 -6.36
N GLU A 98 -5.68 -18.31 -5.13
CA GLU A 98 -6.59 -17.69 -4.16
C GLU A 98 -5.94 -16.41 -3.59
N TYR A 99 -6.76 -15.44 -3.16
CA TYR A 99 -6.29 -14.23 -2.50
C TYR A 99 -6.52 -14.31 -0.99
N ALA A 100 -5.54 -13.88 -0.19
CA ALA A 100 -5.71 -13.68 1.24
C ALA A 100 -5.01 -12.41 1.73
N THR A 101 -5.48 -11.91 2.87
CA THR A 101 -4.85 -10.80 3.58
C THR A 101 -4.31 -11.27 4.92
N VAL A 102 -3.17 -10.73 5.32
CA VAL A 102 -2.62 -10.88 6.66
C VAL A 102 -2.92 -9.59 7.43
N PRO A 103 -3.81 -9.62 8.45
CA PRO A 103 -4.17 -8.42 9.18
C PRO A 103 -2.95 -7.87 9.92
N ARG A 104 -2.72 -6.56 9.81
CA ARG A 104 -1.68 -5.86 10.58
C ARG A 104 -2.30 -5.13 11.77
N LYS A 105 -1.93 -5.50 12.99
CA LYS A 105 -2.27 -4.72 14.19
C LYS A 105 -1.15 -3.73 14.49
N ILE A 106 -1.39 -2.44 14.27
CA ILE A 106 -0.46 -1.35 14.59
C ILE A 106 -0.59 -1.00 16.08
N SER A 107 0.53 -0.98 16.80
CA SER A 107 0.60 -0.35 18.13
C SER A 107 0.71 1.17 17.96
N TYR A 108 -0.36 1.90 18.22
CA TYR A 108 -0.33 3.36 18.23
C TYR A 108 0.41 3.83 19.49
N MET A 109 1.72 4.05 19.38
CA MET A 109 2.54 4.71 20.40
C MET A 109 3.23 5.93 19.77
N ASP A 110 3.13 7.06 20.46
CA ASP A 110 3.12 8.46 19.98
C ASP A 110 4.42 9.05 19.39
N ASP A 111 5.54 8.33 19.27
CA ASP A 111 6.85 9.01 19.12
C ASP A 111 7.63 8.71 17.83
N TYR A 112 6.96 8.48 16.69
CA TYR A 112 7.63 8.33 15.39
C TYR A 112 8.59 9.48 15.02
N GLY A 113 8.37 10.68 15.57
CA GLY A 113 9.14 11.89 15.28
C GLY A 113 10.32 12.17 16.21
N ARG A 114 10.49 11.43 17.32
CA ARG A 114 11.52 11.69 18.34
C ARG A 114 12.48 10.53 18.61
N LEU A 115 12.25 9.38 17.98
CA LEU A 115 12.94 8.15 18.32
C LEU A 115 14.21 7.91 17.50
N SER A 116 15.25 7.45 18.19
CA SER A 116 16.55 7.09 17.64
C SER A 116 16.47 5.85 16.74
N GLY A 117 17.53 5.53 16.01
CA GLY A 117 17.58 4.36 15.10
C GLY A 117 17.33 3.01 15.80
N GLU A 118 17.65 2.90 17.10
CA GLU A 118 17.38 1.69 17.90
C GLU A 118 15.91 1.60 18.33
N ASP A 119 15.28 2.73 18.66
CA ASP A 119 13.88 2.79 19.08
C ASP A 119 12.89 2.48 17.93
N ARG A 120 13.27 2.78 16.68
CA ARG A 120 12.50 2.36 15.49
C ARG A 120 12.41 0.84 15.35
N LYS A 121 13.45 0.10 15.75
CA LYS A 121 13.44 -1.37 15.74
C LYS A 121 12.45 -1.93 16.78
N SER A 122 12.35 -1.29 17.94
CA SER A 122 11.45 -1.68 19.04
C SER A 122 9.96 -1.46 18.69
N LEU A 123 9.61 -0.40 17.95
CA LEU A 123 8.23 -0.18 17.49
C LEU A 123 7.78 -1.19 16.42
N ILE A 124 8.72 -1.58 15.55
CA ILE A 124 8.54 -2.63 14.56
C ILE A 124 8.24 -3.98 15.23
N ALA A 125 8.79 -4.26 16.42
CA ALA A 125 8.51 -5.45 17.21
C ALA A 125 7.09 -5.49 17.82
N GLY A 126 6.36 -4.35 17.84
CA GLY A 126 4.99 -4.26 18.34
C GLY A 126 3.89 -4.57 17.31
N ASP A 127 4.24 -4.66 16.01
CA ASP A 127 3.30 -5.07 14.97
C ASP A 127 3.00 -6.57 15.14
N ARG A 128 1.73 -6.93 15.36
CA ARG A 128 1.30 -8.34 15.35
C ARG A 128 0.60 -8.64 14.03
N PHE A 129 0.94 -9.76 13.42
CA PHE A 129 0.17 -10.34 12.32
C PHE A 129 -0.34 -11.73 12.68
N TYR A 130 -1.40 -12.17 12.01
CA TYR A 130 -2.08 -13.43 12.30
C TYR A 130 -2.23 -14.24 11.02
N PHE A 131 -1.76 -15.49 11.00
CA PHE A 131 -2.12 -16.46 9.98
C PHE A 131 -3.20 -17.39 10.52
N ASN A 132 -4.18 -17.72 9.68
CA ASN A 132 -5.12 -18.80 9.97
C ASN A 132 -4.48 -20.11 9.48
N SER A 133 -3.82 -20.87 10.36
CA SER A 133 -3.04 -22.06 9.97
C SER A 133 -3.80 -23.02 9.04
N GLN A 134 -5.08 -23.29 9.31
CA GLN A 134 -5.92 -24.16 8.46
C GLN A 134 -6.13 -23.63 7.04
N HIS A 135 -6.21 -22.30 6.88
CA HIS A 135 -6.35 -21.68 5.56
C HIS A 135 -5.05 -21.74 4.75
N PHE A 136 -3.89 -21.75 5.42
CA PHE A 136 -2.57 -21.66 4.80
C PHE A 136 -1.95 -23.04 4.57
N GLU A 137 -2.28 -24.05 5.38
CA GLU A 137 -1.68 -25.38 5.36
C GLU A 137 -1.66 -26.03 3.96
N GLY A 138 -0.49 -26.59 3.59
CA GLY A 138 -0.28 -27.27 2.31
C GLY A 138 -0.29 -26.38 1.06
N ARG A 139 -0.43 -25.06 1.20
CA ARG A 139 -0.44 -24.10 0.09
C ARG A 139 0.95 -23.54 -0.19
N CYS A 140 1.19 -23.15 -1.44
CA CYS A 140 2.31 -22.31 -1.81
C CYS A 140 1.95 -20.84 -1.59
N LEU A 141 2.71 -20.12 -0.78
CA LEU A 141 2.42 -18.72 -0.43
C LEU A 141 3.20 -17.78 -1.35
N LEU A 142 2.51 -16.78 -1.90
CA LEU A 142 3.10 -15.74 -2.76
C LEU A 142 2.92 -14.40 -2.07
N PHE A 143 3.93 -13.96 -1.31
CA PHE A 143 3.93 -12.65 -0.67
C PHE A 143 4.41 -11.58 -1.65
N ILE A 144 3.63 -10.51 -1.81
CA ILE A 144 3.93 -9.43 -2.76
C ILE A 144 4.24 -8.14 -1.99
N ASP A 145 5.40 -7.54 -2.27
CA ASP A 145 5.71 -6.17 -1.86
C ASP A 145 6.17 -5.35 -3.08
N ASP A 146 6.15 -4.03 -2.98
CA ASP A 146 6.53 -3.18 -4.10
C ASP A 146 8.05 -3.13 -4.32
N VAL A 147 8.81 -2.69 -3.31
CA VAL A 147 10.28 -2.66 -3.39
C VAL A 147 10.91 -3.23 -2.12
N LYS A 148 11.93 -4.07 -2.28
CA LYS A 148 12.77 -4.50 -1.17
C LYS A 148 13.96 -3.55 -1.02
N ILE A 149 14.00 -2.79 0.08
CA ILE A 149 15.17 -1.98 0.46
C ILE A 149 16.05 -2.75 1.45
N THR A 150 15.56 -2.96 2.68
CA THR A 150 16.31 -3.62 3.76
C THR A 150 15.84 -5.04 4.05
N GLY A 151 14.71 -5.46 3.47
CA GLY A 151 14.06 -6.76 3.77
C GLY A 151 13.36 -6.83 5.14
N THR A 152 13.18 -5.71 5.85
CA THR A 152 12.58 -5.72 7.19
C THR A 152 11.17 -6.32 7.22
N HIS A 153 10.32 -6.04 6.22
CA HIS A 153 8.99 -6.65 6.13
C HIS A 153 9.04 -8.17 5.93
N GLN A 154 9.92 -8.63 5.03
CA GLN A 154 10.14 -10.05 4.77
C GLN A 154 10.58 -10.78 6.05
N ASN A 155 11.56 -10.24 6.75
CA ASN A 155 12.09 -10.88 7.96
C ASN A 155 11.00 -11.04 9.03
N LYS A 156 10.15 -10.02 9.24
CA LYS A 156 9.01 -10.15 10.16
C LYS A 156 8.03 -11.26 9.76
N LEU A 157 7.72 -11.38 8.46
CA LEU A 157 6.83 -12.42 7.98
C LEU A 157 7.45 -13.80 8.18
N ILE A 158 8.74 -13.96 7.90
CA ILE A 158 9.49 -15.19 8.15
C ILE A 158 9.48 -15.54 9.65
N ASP A 159 9.75 -14.57 10.53
CA ASP A 159 9.75 -14.78 11.97
C ASP A 159 8.37 -15.25 12.45
N LEU A 160 7.31 -14.59 12.00
CA LEU A 160 5.94 -14.98 12.34
C LEU A 160 5.56 -16.37 11.82
N MET A 161 5.97 -16.70 10.59
CA MET A 161 5.73 -18.03 10.02
C MET A 161 6.45 -19.11 10.83
N ARG A 162 7.69 -18.84 11.28
CA ARG A 162 8.45 -19.75 12.16
C ARG A 162 7.80 -19.89 13.54
N GLU A 163 7.36 -18.78 14.14
CA GLU A 163 6.63 -18.79 15.42
C GLU A 163 5.36 -19.64 15.35
N GLN A 164 4.69 -19.63 14.20
CA GLN A 164 3.47 -20.40 13.96
C GLN A 164 3.72 -21.76 13.30
N GLN A 165 4.99 -22.18 13.17
CA GLN A 165 5.40 -23.47 12.61
C GLN A 165 4.82 -23.74 11.21
N LEU A 166 4.65 -22.69 10.42
CA LEU A 166 4.22 -22.82 9.02
C LEU A 166 5.40 -23.31 8.19
N GLU A 167 5.24 -24.47 7.54
CA GLU A 167 6.27 -25.10 6.69
C GLU A 167 6.03 -24.85 5.19
N ASN A 168 5.11 -23.95 4.86
CA ASN A 168 4.73 -23.67 3.48
C ASN A 168 5.92 -23.24 2.62
N ARG A 169 5.99 -23.80 1.40
CA ARG A 169 6.85 -23.24 0.35
C ARG A 169 6.36 -21.83 0.02
N THR A 170 7.27 -20.87 0.09
CA THR A 170 6.93 -19.46 0.10
C THR A 170 7.83 -18.68 -0.84
N PHE A 171 7.22 -17.88 -1.71
CA PHE A 171 7.90 -16.90 -2.54
C PHE A 171 7.62 -15.49 -2.02
N PHE A 172 8.67 -14.68 -1.93
CA PHE A 172 8.58 -13.24 -1.75
C PHE A 172 8.85 -12.57 -3.10
N LEU A 173 7.82 -11.97 -3.68
CA LEU A 173 7.86 -11.32 -4.99
C LEU A 173 7.94 -9.81 -4.81
N TYR A 174 8.85 -9.20 -5.56
CA TYR A 174 9.08 -7.76 -5.57
C TYR A 174 9.11 -7.23 -7.00
N PHE A 175 8.59 -6.02 -7.20
CA PHE A 175 8.83 -5.31 -8.47
C PHE A 175 10.33 -5.00 -8.61
N ALA A 176 10.95 -4.51 -7.54
CA ALA A 176 12.38 -4.23 -7.55
C ALA A 176 13.05 -4.54 -6.21
N ARG A 177 14.35 -4.83 -6.26
CA ARG A 177 15.21 -5.01 -5.10
C ARG A 177 16.40 -4.05 -5.18
N TYR A 178 16.56 -3.25 -4.13
CA TYR A 178 17.72 -2.41 -3.96
C TYR A 178 18.90 -3.21 -3.42
N THR A 179 20.07 -3.04 -4.02
CA THR A 179 21.31 -3.72 -3.60
C THR A 179 22.45 -2.76 -3.26
N GLY A 180 22.21 -1.46 -3.30
CA GLY A 180 23.17 -0.43 -2.87
C GLY A 180 23.10 -0.12 -1.36
N ASP A 181 23.73 0.99 -0.95
CA ASP A 181 23.90 1.38 0.45
C ASP A 181 23.33 2.78 0.80
N ARG A 182 22.70 3.47 -0.15
CA ARG A 182 22.19 4.83 0.06
C ARG A 182 20.97 4.84 0.99
N PRO A 183 21.04 5.52 2.15
CA PRO A 183 19.95 5.49 3.14
C PRO A 183 18.66 6.18 2.66
N ASN A 184 18.78 7.12 1.71
CA ASN A 184 17.65 7.93 1.24
C ASN A 184 16.99 7.39 -0.04
N ILE A 185 17.49 6.27 -0.59
CA ILE A 185 17.03 5.74 -1.88
C ILE A 185 15.52 5.51 -1.91
N GLU A 186 14.95 5.02 -0.80
CA GLU A 186 13.51 4.76 -0.72
C GLU A 186 12.74 6.06 -0.84
N SER A 187 13.17 7.12 -0.16
CA SER A 187 12.54 8.44 -0.22
C SER A 187 12.64 9.01 -1.64
N GLU A 188 13.81 8.93 -2.26
CA GLU A 188 14.03 9.42 -3.62
C GLU A 188 13.12 8.71 -4.64
N LEU A 189 13.01 7.38 -4.56
CA LEU A 189 12.07 6.60 -5.38
C LEU A 189 10.61 6.98 -5.11
N ASN A 190 10.26 7.08 -3.83
CA ASN A 190 8.89 7.36 -3.40
C ASN A 190 8.38 8.70 -3.95
N PHE A 191 9.25 9.72 -4.07
CA PHE A 191 8.91 11.08 -4.45
C PHE A 191 9.43 11.51 -5.84
N ALA A 192 9.91 10.57 -6.66
CA ALA A 192 10.44 10.89 -7.99
C ALA A 192 9.46 11.69 -8.87
N ALA A 193 8.15 11.37 -8.80
CA ALA A 193 7.10 12.05 -9.58
C ALA A 193 6.31 13.11 -8.80
N VAL A 194 6.28 13.05 -7.46
CA VAL A 194 5.44 13.92 -6.62
C VAL A 194 6.29 14.74 -5.69
N LYS A 195 6.47 16.02 -6.04
CA LYS A 195 7.28 16.99 -5.27
C LYS A 195 6.42 18.09 -4.65
N SER A 196 5.16 18.23 -5.10
CA SER A 196 4.20 19.24 -4.63
C SER A 196 2.76 18.71 -4.64
N ILE A 197 1.82 19.46 -4.02
CA ILE A 197 0.38 19.16 -4.14
C ILE A 197 -0.09 19.23 -5.59
N LYS A 198 0.51 20.11 -6.41
CA LYS A 198 0.21 20.20 -7.84
C LYS A 198 0.56 18.93 -8.61
N ASP A 199 1.68 18.30 -8.27
CA ASP A 199 2.04 17.00 -8.85
C ASP A 199 1.09 15.90 -8.40
N LEU A 200 0.70 15.90 -7.12
CA LEU A 200 -0.30 14.97 -6.61
C LEU A 200 -1.65 15.13 -7.34
N ASN A 201 -2.09 16.36 -7.58
CA ASN A 201 -3.33 16.65 -8.32
C ASN A 201 -3.39 16.01 -9.69
N ARG A 202 -2.26 15.89 -10.39
CA ARG A 202 -2.18 15.25 -11.70
C ARG A 202 -2.46 13.75 -11.61
N ILE A 203 -2.11 13.10 -10.50
CA ILE A 203 -2.30 11.67 -10.29
C ILE A 203 -3.72 11.36 -9.78
N VAL A 204 -4.23 12.15 -8.83
CA VAL A 204 -5.54 11.86 -8.19
C VAL A 204 -6.76 12.10 -9.09
N VAL A 205 -6.57 12.71 -10.26
CA VAL A 205 -7.62 12.88 -11.29
C VAL A 205 -7.59 11.77 -12.34
N GLU A 206 -6.58 10.89 -12.30
CA GLU A 206 -6.47 9.81 -13.26
C GLU A 206 -7.60 8.79 -13.07
N PRO A 207 -8.05 8.13 -14.14
CA PRO A 207 -9.04 7.06 -14.05
C PRO A 207 -8.61 6.00 -13.03
N ASN A 208 -9.57 5.47 -12.28
CA ASN A 208 -9.38 4.40 -11.30
C ASN A 208 -8.34 4.71 -10.20
N HIS A 209 -8.01 5.98 -9.95
CA HIS A 209 -7.08 6.36 -8.88
C HIS A 209 -7.45 5.74 -7.52
N HIS A 210 -6.44 5.21 -6.82
CA HIS A 210 -6.58 4.61 -5.50
C HIS A 210 -6.08 5.54 -4.40
N MET A 211 -6.91 5.79 -3.39
CA MET A 211 -6.48 6.54 -2.21
C MET A 211 -5.57 5.67 -1.33
N THR A 212 -4.25 5.74 -1.54
CA THR A 212 -3.28 4.95 -0.77
C THR A 212 -2.92 5.59 0.56
N ALA A 213 -2.38 4.80 1.49
CA ALA A 213 -1.90 5.30 2.77
C ALA A 213 -0.83 6.39 2.60
N ARG A 214 -0.03 6.35 1.52
CA ARG A 214 0.95 7.39 1.22
C ARG A 214 0.31 8.68 0.74
N THR A 215 -0.65 8.60 -0.18
CA THR A 215 -1.39 9.77 -0.66
C THR A 215 -1.98 10.55 0.51
N ILE A 216 -2.61 9.84 1.45
CA ILE A 216 -3.18 10.47 2.65
C ILE A 216 -2.09 11.09 3.52
N LYS A 217 -1.02 10.35 3.84
CA LYS A 217 0.08 10.87 4.67
C LYS A 217 0.76 12.09 4.04
N TYR A 218 0.84 12.15 2.72
CA TYR A 218 1.40 13.29 2.00
C TYR A 218 0.51 14.51 2.16
N ILE A 219 -0.80 14.38 1.93
CA ILE A 219 -1.79 15.45 2.15
C ILE A 219 -1.74 15.95 3.61
N LEU A 220 -1.72 15.03 4.58
CA LEU A 220 -1.69 15.37 6.01
C LEU A 220 -0.37 15.97 6.52
N SER A 221 0.70 15.90 5.71
CA SER A 221 2.01 16.45 6.06
C SER A 221 2.34 17.73 5.30
N ALA A 222 1.52 18.09 4.31
CA ALA A 222 1.70 19.28 3.49
C ALA A 222 1.21 20.55 4.21
N ASP A 223 1.55 21.70 3.68
CA ASP A 223 1.11 22.97 4.24
C ASP A 223 -0.43 23.10 4.17
N PRO A 224 -1.13 23.51 5.27
CA PRO A 224 -2.58 23.62 5.27
C PRO A 224 -3.15 24.54 4.20
N ASP A 225 -2.48 25.67 3.91
CA ASP A 225 -2.95 26.62 2.91
C ASP A 225 -2.76 26.07 1.50
N GLU A 226 -1.66 25.37 1.22
CA GLU A 226 -1.45 24.65 -0.05
C GLU A 226 -2.52 23.56 -0.22
N VAL A 227 -2.78 22.76 0.82
CA VAL A 227 -3.79 21.69 0.77
C VAL A 227 -5.18 22.26 0.51
N TYR A 228 -5.57 23.34 1.18
CA TYR A 228 -6.87 23.95 0.96
C TYR A 228 -6.99 24.54 -0.45
N ASN A 229 -6.04 25.41 -0.83
CA ASN A 229 -6.14 26.18 -2.06
C ASN A 229 -5.88 25.33 -3.31
N ASP A 230 -4.94 24.38 -3.22
CA ASP A 230 -4.50 23.61 -4.38
C ASP A 230 -5.10 22.21 -4.43
N PHE A 231 -5.53 21.58 -3.33
CA PHE A 231 -6.10 20.22 -3.35
C PHE A 231 -7.62 20.19 -3.11
N LEU A 232 -8.07 20.60 -1.91
CA LEU A 232 -9.43 20.32 -1.44
C LEU A 232 -10.51 20.96 -2.30
N ARG A 233 -10.30 22.20 -2.75
CA ARG A 233 -11.27 22.97 -3.55
C ARG A 233 -11.55 22.37 -4.93
N PHE A 234 -10.71 21.46 -5.41
CA PHE A 234 -10.84 20.82 -6.73
C PHE A 234 -11.30 19.37 -6.66
N ARG A 235 -11.65 18.86 -5.47
CA ARG A 235 -12.09 17.49 -5.30
C ARG A 235 -13.61 17.37 -5.29
N SER A 236 -14.10 16.26 -5.83
CA SER A 236 -15.50 15.89 -5.67
C SER A 236 -15.81 15.61 -4.20
N TYR A 237 -17.07 15.81 -3.80
CA TYR A 237 -17.58 15.41 -2.48
C TYR A 237 -17.19 13.96 -2.12
N ARG A 238 -17.40 13.02 -3.06
CA ARG A 238 -17.08 11.60 -2.86
C ARG A 238 -15.60 11.38 -2.57
N SER A 239 -14.72 12.10 -3.26
CA SER A 239 -13.27 12.01 -3.01
C SER A 239 -12.88 12.52 -1.63
N LEU A 240 -13.50 13.63 -1.18
CA LEU A 240 -13.27 14.20 0.15
C LEU A 240 -13.82 13.29 1.26
N GLU A 241 -14.99 12.71 1.05
CA GLU A 241 -15.61 11.73 1.96
C GLU A 241 -14.72 10.49 2.13
N THR A 242 -14.23 9.93 1.02
CA THR A 242 -13.26 8.82 1.06
C THR A 242 -11.99 9.19 1.83
N LEU A 243 -11.41 10.38 1.58
CA LEU A 243 -10.24 10.85 2.32
C LEU A 243 -10.51 10.94 3.83
N TYR A 244 -11.65 11.53 4.21
CA TYR A 244 -12.06 11.69 5.60
C TYR A 244 -12.21 10.36 6.32
N PHE A 245 -13.00 9.43 5.77
CA PHE A 245 -13.23 8.13 6.42
C PHE A 245 -11.97 7.25 6.43
N ASN A 246 -11.12 7.35 5.41
CA ASN A 246 -9.82 6.68 5.42
C ASN A 246 -8.92 7.20 6.55
N CYS A 247 -8.90 8.51 6.81
CA CYS A 247 -8.18 9.09 7.95
C CYS A 247 -8.71 8.60 9.30
N LEU A 248 -10.04 8.46 9.43
CA LEU A 248 -10.67 7.93 10.65
C LEU A 248 -10.31 6.46 10.88
N ASN A 249 -10.48 5.62 9.85
CA ASN A 249 -10.23 4.19 9.98
C ASN A 249 -8.75 3.84 10.16
N GLU A 250 -7.84 4.68 9.64
CA GLU A 250 -6.40 4.57 9.94
C GLU A 250 -5.99 5.20 11.27
N GLY A 251 -6.91 5.85 11.99
CA GLY A 251 -6.60 6.47 13.27
C GLY A 251 -5.66 7.66 13.18
N TYR A 252 -5.52 8.30 12.01
CA TYR A 252 -4.56 9.40 11.81
C TYR A 252 -4.85 10.62 12.69
N TYR A 253 -6.10 10.79 13.13
CA TYR A 253 -6.49 11.82 14.10
C TYR A 253 -5.79 11.68 15.47
N LYS A 254 -5.30 10.48 15.81
CA LYS A 254 -4.56 10.22 17.05
C LYS A 254 -3.10 10.65 16.98
N ILE A 255 -2.55 10.85 15.78
CA ILE A 255 -1.12 11.10 15.58
C ILE A 255 -0.83 12.60 15.69
N GLN A 256 -0.05 13.02 16.68
CA GLN A 256 0.22 14.44 16.96
C GLN A 256 0.75 15.24 15.75
N LYS A 257 1.62 14.66 14.93
CA LYS A 257 2.12 15.36 13.73
C LYS A 257 1.02 15.73 12.72
N TYR A 258 -0.07 14.98 12.70
CA TYR A 258 -1.23 15.25 11.84
C TYR A 258 -2.30 16.08 12.57
N GLN A 259 -2.12 16.33 13.87
CA GLN A 259 -3.03 17.16 14.66
C GLN A 259 -3.00 18.64 14.30
N ARG A 260 -1.94 19.15 13.65
CA ARG A 260 -2.04 20.49 13.04
C ARG A 260 -3.09 20.59 11.94
N HIS A 261 -3.53 19.47 11.37
CA HIS A 261 -4.69 19.41 10.48
C HIS A 261 -5.94 18.86 11.20
N SER A 262 -5.80 18.15 12.33
CA SER A 262 -6.92 17.51 13.06
C SER A 262 -7.41 18.22 14.33
N GLN A 263 -6.66 19.18 14.90
CA GLN A 263 -7.11 20.14 15.93
C GLN A 263 -7.61 21.43 15.28
N SER A 264 -6.89 21.92 14.27
CA SER A 264 -7.36 22.93 13.28
C SER A 264 -8.28 22.26 12.25
N CYS A 265 -9.14 21.34 12.68
CA CYS A 265 -10.01 20.53 11.83
C CYS A 265 -11.16 21.35 11.24
N GLN A 266 -10.81 22.41 10.53
CA GLN A 266 -11.28 22.69 9.19
C GLN A 266 -11.15 21.48 8.24
N PHE A 267 -10.59 20.32 8.54
CA PHE A 267 -10.88 19.12 7.72
C PHE A 267 -12.26 18.54 8.05
N GLY A 268 -12.61 18.44 9.33
CA GLY A 268 -13.96 18.12 9.78
C GLY A 268 -14.92 19.25 9.50
N GLU A 269 -14.52 20.51 9.66
CA GLU A 269 -15.33 21.70 9.35
C GLU A 269 -15.32 22.08 7.86
N ILE A 270 -14.31 21.85 7.02
CA ILE A 270 -14.38 22.08 5.55
C ILE A 270 -15.01 20.87 4.88
N ALA A 271 -14.74 19.63 5.33
CA ALA A 271 -15.59 18.51 4.90
C ALA A 271 -17.03 18.76 5.33
N LYS A 272 -17.31 19.19 6.59
CA LYS A 272 -18.66 19.60 7.04
C LYS A 272 -19.20 20.88 6.40
N THR A 273 -18.38 21.86 6.01
CA THR A 273 -18.83 23.15 5.45
C THR A 273 -19.02 23.04 3.94
N CYS A 274 -18.16 22.28 3.23
CA CYS A 274 -18.46 21.79 1.89
C CYS A 274 -19.64 20.79 1.90
N PHE A 275 -19.82 19.98 2.96
CA PHE A 275 -21.03 19.18 3.18
C PHE A 275 -22.26 20.08 3.37
N VAL A 276 -22.21 21.10 4.22
CA VAL A 276 -23.37 21.94 4.57
C VAL A 276 -23.72 22.91 3.44
N GLN A 277 -22.73 23.52 2.78
CA GLN A 277 -22.97 24.39 1.63
C GLN A 277 -23.29 23.58 0.36
N GLY A 278 -22.66 22.42 0.14
CA GLY A 278 -23.00 21.53 -0.97
C GLY A 278 -24.36 20.82 -0.80
N CYS A 279 -24.77 20.48 0.43
CA CYS A 279 -26.11 19.96 0.71
C CYS A 279 -27.20 21.05 0.71
N GLN A 280 -26.85 22.33 0.89
CA GLN A 280 -27.81 23.44 0.70
C GLN A 280 -28.17 23.65 -0.78
N GLU A 281 -27.28 23.29 -1.71
CA GLU A 281 -27.58 23.30 -3.16
C GLU A 281 -28.24 22.01 -3.68
N LEU A 282 -28.31 20.94 -2.88
CA LEU A 282 -28.78 19.60 -3.32
C LEU A 282 -29.90 18.94 -2.48
N ASP A 283 -30.47 19.61 -1.47
CA ASP A 283 -31.70 19.18 -0.78
C ASP A 283 -31.68 17.76 -0.16
N VAL A 284 -30.53 17.34 0.41
CA VAL A 284 -30.35 15.98 1.00
C VAL A 284 -30.24 15.97 2.54
N LEU A 285 -30.50 17.11 3.18
CA LEU A 285 -30.39 17.31 4.64
C LEU A 285 -31.29 16.44 5.57
N PRO A 286 -32.40 15.77 5.16
CA PRO A 286 -33.24 15.07 6.15
C PRO A 286 -32.71 13.73 6.69
N LEU A 287 -31.66 13.13 6.12
CA LEU A 287 -31.33 11.73 6.40
C LEU A 287 -30.37 11.48 7.59
N PHE A 288 -29.63 12.48 8.07
CA PHE A 288 -28.60 12.26 9.11
C PHE A 288 -28.98 12.72 10.53
N ASN A 289 -30.16 13.31 10.73
CA ASN A 289 -30.64 13.73 12.07
C ASN A 289 -31.31 12.61 12.89
N ARG A 290 -31.12 11.33 12.54
CA ARG A 290 -31.78 10.20 13.22
C ARG A 290 -30.87 9.17 13.90
N VAL A 291 -29.61 9.50 14.14
CA VAL A 291 -28.77 8.67 15.03
C VAL A 291 -28.13 9.58 16.08
N ARG A 292 -28.87 9.79 17.17
CA ARG A 292 -28.34 10.15 18.48
C ARG A 292 -28.24 8.87 19.30
#